data_AF-A0A661I8Q6-F1
#
_entry.id   AF-A0A661I8Q6-F1
#
_cell.length_a   1.000
_cell.length_b   1.000
_cell.length_c   1.000
_cell.angle_alpha   90.00
_cell.angle_beta   90.00
_cell.angle_gamma   90.00
#
_symmetry.space_group_name_H-M   'P 1'
#
loop_
_entity.id
_entity.type
_entity.pdbx_description
1 polymer ?
#
loop_
_entity_poly.entity_id
_entity_poly.type
_entity_poly.pdbx_seq_one_letter_code
_entity_poly.pdbx_strand_id
1 'polypeptide(L)'
;MKNIVILKEYDLYLTYSWGDYNHGVCGHTFEVIDYFWHLKDHINCAILLCEDIDERMFRNAIINKYNFTEGEVDLILSRTIFHNRPIMLKGKNILFTDGEAVTGKIKVELLFNKIFYFACGDKSIVDIVTEKVFVLLDQRVYETNKGTHYIKKMNFNRLRVPKSFDNKTLIYATENCRELSQSYIKNLPDNNYLFIGNTTNIDDNRFEVMRPPVKDLFGKFNKYLYTPVAKKWDCSPRFIAECKYMNIEVQYDIDYLDVDLGLKYRMQDIQDNVDSISIDKDQFIINFLKENCEFK
;
A
#
# COMPACT_ATOMS: atom_id res chain seq x y z
N MET A 1 -27.34 -8.13 -9.39
CA MET A 1 -27.71 -6.72 -9.61
C MET A 1 -26.44 -5.93 -9.88
N LYS A 2 -26.44 -5.07 -10.90
CA LYS A 2 -25.34 -4.14 -11.19
C LYS A 2 -25.25 -3.14 -10.03
N ASN A 3 -24.21 -3.23 -9.19
CA ASN A 3 -24.10 -2.40 -7.99
C ASN A 3 -23.56 -1.01 -8.37
N ILE A 4 -24.44 -0.01 -8.42
CA ILE A 4 -24.12 1.40 -8.70
C ILE A 4 -24.09 2.13 -7.35
N VAL A 5 -22.98 2.81 -7.06
CA VAL A 5 -22.81 3.56 -5.81
C VAL A 5 -22.67 5.05 -6.11
N ILE A 6 -23.47 5.86 -5.42
CA ILE A 6 -23.43 7.32 -5.53
C ILE A 6 -22.95 7.90 -4.20
N LEU A 7 -21.79 8.55 -4.23
CA LEU A 7 -21.06 9.08 -3.11
C LEU A 7 -21.24 10.61 -3.05
N LYS A 8 -21.93 11.14 -2.03
CA LYS A 8 -22.33 12.56 -1.98
C LYS A 8 -21.83 13.33 -0.75
N GLU A 9 -21.36 12.64 0.28
CA GLU A 9 -21.12 13.22 1.60
C GLU A 9 -19.75 13.93 1.70
N TYR A 10 -18.75 13.37 1.03
CA TYR A 10 -17.37 13.84 1.06
C TYR A 10 -16.95 14.42 -0.29
N ASP A 11 -16.01 15.36 -0.24
CA ASP A 11 -15.45 15.98 -1.44
C ASP A 11 -14.35 15.14 -2.10
N LEU A 12 -13.70 14.26 -1.33
CA LEU A 12 -12.66 13.35 -1.79
C LEU A 12 -12.82 11.96 -1.18
N TYR A 13 -12.78 10.93 -2.01
CA TYR A 13 -12.74 9.54 -1.57
C TYR A 13 -11.36 8.95 -1.82
N LEU A 14 -10.74 8.35 -0.81
CA LEU A 14 -9.49 7.61 -0.93
C LEU A 14 -9.79 6.12 -1.06
N THR A 15 -9.19 5.48 -2.04
CA THR A 15 -9.38 4.06 -2.33
C THR A 15 -8.13 3.46 -2.97
N TYR A 16 -8.18 2.18 -3.32
CA TYR A 16 -7.22 1.51 -4.18
C TYR A 16 -8.00 0.64 -5.16
N SER A 17 -7.35 0.21 -6.22
CA SER A 17 -7.98 -0.52 -7.32
C SER A 17 -8.54 -1.86 -6.85
N TRP A 18 -9.72 -2.24 -7.37
CA TRP A 18 -10.33 -3.56 -7.14
C TRP A 18 -10.69 -4.22 -8.47
N GLY A 19 -10.86 -5.54 -8.44
CA GLY A 19 -11.23 -6.33 -9.61
C GLY A 19 -11.94 -7.63 -9.23
N ASP A 20 -11.85 -8.62 -10.11
CA ASP A 20 -12.49 -9.93 -9.90
C ASP A 20 -11.82 -10.75 -8.78
N TYR A 21 -10.58 -10.40 -8.41
CA TYR A 21 -9.83 -11.06 -7.35
C TYR A 21 -9.96 -10.32 -6.01
N ASN A 22 -9.74 -11.03 -4.90
CA ASN A 22 -9.78 -10.46 -3.56
C ASN A 22 -8.37 -10.19 -3.04
N HIS A 23 -8.06 -8.91 -2.86
CA HIS A 23 -6.80 -8.49 -2.24
C HIS A 23 -6.87 -8.58 -0.71
N GLY A 24 -8.07 -8.56 -0.12
CA GLY A 24 -8.25 -8.43 1.32
C GLY A 24 -7.52 -7.21 1.87
N VAL A 25 -7.06 -7.31 3.12
CA VAL A 25 -6.18 -6.29 3.73
C VAL A 25 -4.77 -6.42 3.13
N CYS A 26 -4.29 -5.38 2.46
CA CYS A 26 -3.00 -5.36 1.77
C CYS A 26 -2.21 -4.07 2.01
N GLY A 27 -1.06 -3.92 1.35
CA GLY A 27 -0.24 -2.71 1.43
C GLY A 27 -1.00 -1.43 1.07
N HIS A 28 -1.85 -1.48 0.03
CA HIS A 28 -2.66 -0.33 -0.42
C HIS A 28 -3.73 0.06 0.61
N THR A 29 -4.24 -0.90 1.40
CA THR A 29 -5.14 -0.59 2.53
C THR A 29 -4.46 0.35 3.53
N PHE A 30 -3.18 0.12 3.83
CA PHE A 30 -2.41 0.96 4.75
C PHE A 30 -2.01 2.31 4.12
N GLU A 31 -1.75 2.37 2.82
CA GLU A 31 -1.59 3.64 2.12
C GLU A 31 -2.87 4.50 2.24
N VAL A 32 -4.05 3.93 1.99
CA VAL A 32 -5.30 4.69 2.13
C VAL A 32 -5.50 5.24 3.54
N ILE A 33 -5.18 4.46 4.58
CA ILE A 33 -5.24 4.92 5.97
C ILE A 33 -4.27 6.09 6.22
N ASP A 34 -3.01 5.97 5.78
CA ASP A 34 -1.98 6.99 5.97
C ASP A 34 -2.40 8.35 5.36
N TYR A 35 -2.89 8.32 4.12
CA TYR A 35 -3.30 9.54 3.41
C TYR A 35 -4.63 10.08 3.93
N PHE A 36 -5.58 9.23 4.31
CA PHE A 36 -6.80 9.70 4.98
C PHE A 36 -6.44 10.47 6.25
N TRP A 37 -5.58 9.88 7.10
CA TRP A 37 -5.19 10.49 8.36
C TRP A 37 -4.47 11.83 8.17
N HIS A 38 -3.67 11.94 7.11
CA HIS A 38 -2.98 13.17 6.75
C HIS A 38 -3.91 14.26 6.18
N LEU A 39 -4.93 13.87 5.41
CA LEU A 39 -5.78 14.82 4.69
C LEU A 39 -7.04 15.26 5.46
N LYS A 40 -7.52 14.47 6.43
CA LYS A 40 -8.84 14.64 7.07
C LYS A 40 -9.10 15.99 7.75
N ASP A 41 -8.04 16.72 8.13
CA ASP A 41 -8.12 18.03 8.79
C ASP A 41 -8.01 19.20 7.79
N HIS A 42 -7.74 18.89 6.52
CA HIS A 42 -7.54 19.87 5.46
C HIS A 42 -8.57 19.76 4.33
N ILE A 43 -9.16 18.57 4.17
CA ILE A 43 -10.10 18.22 3.11
C ILE A 43 -11.20 17.36 3.75
N ASN A 44 -12.46 17.64 3.43
CA ASN A 44 -13.58 16.77 3.79
C ASN A 44 -13.51 15.46 2.99
N CYS A 45 -12.78 14.47 3.51
CA CYS A 45 -12.49 13.21 2.84
C CYS A 45 -12.94 11.98 3.64
N ALA A 46 -13.11 10.88 2.91
CA ALA A 46 -13.45 9.56 3.44
C ALA A 46 -12.64 8.45 2.76
N ILE A 47 -12.54 7.30 3.43
CA ILE A 47 -12.04 6.06 2.86
C ILE A 47 -13.19 5.33 2.16
N LEU A 48 -12.94 4.81 0.97
CA LEU A 48 -13.83 3.91 0.26
C LEU A 48 -13.13 2.57 0.06
N LEU A 49 -13.61 1.52 0.73
CA LEU A 49 -13.10 0.16 0.57
C LEU A 49 -14.02 -0.65 -0.34
N CYS A 50 -13.46 -1.05 -1.48
CA CYS A 50 -14.19 -1.76 -2.53
C CYS A 50 -13.94 -3.28 -2.56
N GLU A 51 -13.36 -3.83 -1.50
CA GLU A 51 -12.92 -5.22 -1.37
C GLU A 51 -13.82 -6.02 -0.42
N ASP A 52 -13.56 -7.33 -0.27
CA ASP A 52 -14.18 -8.16 0.75
C ASP A 52 -13.53 -7.91 2.12
N ILE A 53 -13.75 -6.70 2.63
CA ILE A 53 -13.28 -6.21 3.92
C ILE A 53 -14.50 -5.65 4.65
N ASP A 54 -14.82 -6.24 5.80
CA ASP A 54 -15.82 -5.69 6.71
C ASP A 54 -15.18 -4.74 7.75
N GLU A 55 -16.02 -4.02 8.48
CA GLU A 55 -15.57 -3.07 9.51
C GLU A 55 -14.70 -3.73 10.58
N ARG A 56 -15.00 -4.96 10.97
CA ARG A 56 -14.24 -5.70 12.00
C ARG A 56 -12.85 -6.04 11.49
N MET A 57 -12.72 -6.53 10.26
CA MET A 57 -11.46 -6.80 9.59
C MET A 57 -10.63 -5.53 9.48
N PHE A 58 -11.26 -4.43 9.07
CA PHE A 58 -10.58 -3.14 8.93
C PHE A 58 -10.11 -2.57 10.27
N ARG A 59 -10.96 -2.60 11.31
CA ARG A 59 -10.57 -2.24 12.68
C ARG A 59 -9.37 -3.05 13.13
N ASN A 60 -9.39 -4.36 12.94
CA ASN A 60 -8.28 -5.25 13.30
C ASN A 60 -6.99 -4.91 12.54
N ALA A 61 -7.07 -4.59 11.25
CA ALA A 61 -5.92 -4.15 10.47
C ALA A 61 -5.31 -2.86 11.04
N ILE A 62 -6.16 -1.89 11.38
CA ILE A 62 -5.73 -0.60 11.95
C ILE A 62 -5.03 -0.81 13.30
N ILE A 63 -5.70 -1.47 14.26
CA ILE A 63 -5.15 -1.62 15.61
C ILE A 63 -3.88 -2.48 15.64
N ASN A 64 -3.70 -3.42 14.71
CA ASN A 64 -2.48 -4.24 14.69
C ASN A 64 -1.29 -3.51 14.06
N LYS A 65 -1.54 -2.56 13.16
CA LYS A 65 -0.50 -1.84 12.42
C LYS A 65 -0.11 -0.52 13.08
N TYR A 66 -1.08 0.18 13.66
CA TYR A 66 -0.93 1.54 14.12
C TYR A 66 -1.12 1.69 15.64
N ASN A 67 -0.66 2.83 16.16
CA ASN A 67 -0.75 3.24 17.57
C ASN A 67 -1.91 4.24 17.82
N PHE A 68 -2.90 4.29 16.92
CA PHE A 68 -4.10 5.12 17.10
C PHE A 68 -4.82 4.80 18.41
N THR A 69 -5.36 5.83 19.05
CA THR A 69 -6.29 5.67 20.18
C THR A 69 -7.65 5.16 19.70
N GLU A 70 -8.47 4.59 20.58
CA GLU A 70 -9.81 4.09 20.20
C GLU A 70 -10.68 5.17 19.54
N GLY A 71 -10.65 6.42 20.04
CA GLY A 71 -11.40 7.52 19.42
C GLY A 71 -10.89 7.89 18.02
N GLU A 72 -9.59 7.75 17.75
CA GLU A 72 -9.03 7.96 16.41
C GLU A 72 -9.41 6.80 15.46
N VAL A 73 -9.44 5.57 15.96
CA VAL A 73 -9.92 4.40 15.21
C VAL A 73 -11.40 4.57 14.87
N ASP A 74 -12.23 4.95 15.83
CA ASP A 74 -13.66 5.21 15.61
C ASP A 74 -13.88 6.34 14.61
N LEU A 75 -13.06 7.38 14.62
CA LEU A 75 -13.08 8.43 13.59
C LEU A 75 -12.78 7.86 12.19
N ILE A 76 -11.72 7.05 12.04
CA ILE A 76 -11.38 6.41 10.76
C ILE A 76 -12.57 5.57 10.26
N LEU A 77 -13.13 4.73 11.13
CA LEU A 77 -14.26 3.86 10.78
C LEU A 77 -15.51 4.64 10.41
N SER A 78 -15.84 5.70 11.17
CA SER A 78 -16.99 6.58 10.88
C SER A 78 -16.87 7.29 9.52
N ARG A 79 -15.64 7.46 9.01
CA ARG A 79 -15.35 8.02 7.68
C ARG A 79 -14.91 6.95 6.68
N THR A 80 -15.33 5.70 6.88
CA THR A 80 -15.07 4.59 5.95
C THR A 80 -16.38 4.07 5.37
N ILE A 81 -16.43 3.96 4.05
CA ILE A 81 -17.56 3.41 3.31
C ILE A 81 -17.15 2.05 2.75
N PHE A 82 -17.92 1.01 3.06
CA PHE A 82 -17.68 -0.36 2.61
C PHE A 82 -18.64 -0.73 1.50
N HIS A 83 -18.11 -1.09 0.34
CA HIS A 83 -18.90 -1.59 -0.79
C HIS A 83 -18.18 -2.72 -1.50
N ASN A 84 -18.73 -3.93 -1.53
CA ASN A 84 -18.06 -5.02 -2.25
C ASN A 84 -18.17 -4.82 -3.78
N ARG A 85 -17.05 -4.49 -4.42
CA ARG A 85 -16.82 -4.45 -5.87
C ARG A 85 -17.95 -3.81 -6.68
N PRO A 86 -18.25 -2.51 -6.47
CA PRO A 86 -19.20 -1.80 -7.31
C PRO A 86 -18.69 -1.76 -8.76
N ILE A 87 -19.62 -1.77 -9.72
CA ILE A 87 -19.28 -1.69 -11.15
C ILE A 87 -19.35 -0.26 -11.68
N MET A 88 -19.92 0.65 -10.89
CA MET A 88 -20.00 2.06 -11.21
C MET A 88 -19.94 2.86 -9.91
N LEU A 89 -19.08 3.87 -9.90
CA LEU A 89 -19.00 4.86 -8.84
C LEU A 89 -19.26 6.24 -9.41
N LYS A 90 -20.05 7.03 -8.67
CA LYS A 90 -20.23 8.46 -8.94
C LYS A 90 -19.94 9.26 -7.69
N GLY A 91 -19.13 10.31 -7.81
CA GLY A 91 -18.84 11.22 -6.70
C GLY A 91 -18.16 12.50 -7.18
N LYS A 92 -17.68 13.33 -6.25
CA LYS A 92 -17.02 14.59 -6.57
C LYS A 92 -15.59 14.36 -7.07
N ASN A 93 -14.70 13.88 -6.20
CA ASN A 93 -13.32 13.55 -6.54
C ASN A 93 -12.92 12.21 -5.90
N ILE A 94 -11.96 11.51 -6.50
CA ILE A 94 -11.44 10.23 -5.99
C ILE A 94 -9.92 10.13 -6.16
N LEU A 95 -9.24 9.58 -5.16
CA LEU A 95 -7.81 9.29 -5.19
C LEU A 95 -7.61 7.79 -4.98
N PHE A 96 -6.96 7.15 -5.95
CA PHE A 96 -6.47 5.79 -5.88
C PHE A 96 -5.02 5.82 -5.39
N THR A 97 -4.71 5.10 -4.31
CA THR A 97 -3.33 5.01 -3.81
C THR A 97 -2.47 4.04 -4.62
N ASP A 98 -3.02 3.45 -5.67
CA ASP A 98 -2.33 2.59 -6.62
C ASP A 98 -2.64 2.99 -8.07
N GLY A 99 -1.98 2.28 -9.00
CA GLY A 99 -2.00 2.59 -10.42
C GLY A 99 -2.57 1.48 -11.31
N GLU A 100 -3.19 0.44 -10.74
CA GLU A 100 -3.61 -0.73 -11.52
C GLU A 100 -4.74 -0.45 -12.53
N ALA A 101 -5.37 0.73 -12.43
CA ALA A 101 -6.44 1.22 -13.30
C ALA A 101 -6.15 1.18 -14.80
N VAL A 102 -4.88 1.22 -15.19
CA VAL A 102 -4.46 1.36 -16.60
C VAL A 102 -4.45 0.02 -17.33
N THR A 103 -4.36 -1.09 -16.59
CA THR A 103 -4.15 -2.43 -17.18
C THR A 103 -5.43 -3.08 -17.72
N GLY A 104 -6.54 -2.34 -17.82
CA GLY A 104 -7.84 -2.89 -18.22
C GLY A 104 -8.49 -3.81 -17.17
N LYS A 105 -7.91 -3.89 -15.96
CA LYS A 105 -8.40 -4.73 -14.86
C LYS A 105 -9.53 -4.09 -14.04
N ILE A 106 -9.61 -2.77 -14.01
CA ILE A 106 -10.72 -2.06 -13.38
C ILE A 106 -11.91 -2.08 -14.34
N LYS A 107 -12.87 -2.97 -14.11
CA LYS A 107 -14.14 -3.05 -14.85
C LYS A 107 -15.21 -2.07 -14.32
N VAL A 108 -14.76 -0.95 -13.78
CA VAL A 108 -15.61 -0.01 -13.03
C VAL A 108 -15.73 1.28 -13.79
N GLU A 109 -16.96 1.74 -13.99
CA GLU A 109 -17.22 3.06 -14.56
C GLU A 109 -17.09 4.14 -13.48
N LEU A 110 -16.17 5.09 -13.68
CA LEU A 110 -15.87 6.16 -12.74
C LEU A 110 -16.43 7.49 -13.24
N LEU A 111 -17.45 8.01 -12.55
CA LEU A 111 -18.10 9.29 -12.84
C LEU A 111 -17.72 10.31 -11.76
N PHE A 112 -16.54 10.90 -11.89
CA PHE A 112 -15.99 11.91 -10.99
C PHE A 112 -15.55 13.17 -11.75
N ASN A 113 -15.50 14.31 -11.05
CA ASN A 113 -14.97 15.56 -11.61
C ASN A 113 -13.45 15.48 -11.80
N LYS A 114 -12.77 14.92 -10.80
CA LYS A 114 -11.31 14.73 -10.77
C LYS A 114 -10.97 13.34 -10.23
N ILE A 115 -10.04 12.67 -10.88
CA ILE A 115 -9.53 11.34 -10.53
C ILE A 115 -8.02 11.43 -10.37
N PHE A 116 -7.50 10.97 -9.24
CA PHE A 116 -6.08 10.96 -8.92
C PHE A 116 -5.59 9.53 -8.78
N TYR A 117 -4.41 9.22 -9.30
CA TYR A 117 -3.74 7.95 -9.13
C TYR A 117 -2.35 8.16 -8.58
N PHE A 118 -1.95 7.37 -7.59
CA PHE A 118 -0.53 7.18 -7.32
C PHE A 118 -0.03 6.05 -8.21
N ALA A 119 0.99 6.32 -9.01
CA ALA A 119 1.52 5.29 -9.88
C ALA A 119 2.03 4.08 -9.08
N CYS A 120 1.61 2.89 -9.52
CA CYS A 120 2.24 1.64 -9.16
C CYS A 120 2.13 0.66 -10.32
N GLY A 121 3.19 -0.13 -10.53
CA GLY A 121 3.24 -1.13 -11.59
C GLY A 121 3.59 -0.52 -12.94
N ASP A 122 2.66 -0.59 -13.89
CA ASP A 122 2.89 -0.36 -15.32
C ASP A 122 3.31 1.08 -15.65
N LYS A 123 4.38 1.24 -16.45
CA LYS A 123 4.86 2.55 -16.88
C LYS A 123 3.89 3.29 -17.81
N SER A 124 2.97 2.57 -18.48
CA SER A 124 1.92 3.15 -19.33
C SER A 124 0.87 3.94 -18.56
N ILE A 125 0.88 3.94 -17.23
CA ILE A 125 -0.03 4.76 -16.41
C ILE A 125 0.00 6.24 -16.77
N VAL A 126 1.11 6.74 -17.28
CA VAL A 126 1.19 8.14 -17.69
C VAL A 126 0.33 8.50 -18.90
N ASP A 127 -0.15 7.51 -19.66
CA ASP A 127 -0.93 7.76 -20.87
C ASP A 127 -2.42 8.01 -20.59
N ILE A 128 -2.89 7.77 -19.35
CA ILE A 128 -4.27 8.12 -18.93
C ILE A 128 -4.40 9.55 -18.41
N VAL A 129 -3.30 10.30 -18.36
CA VAL A 129 -3.31 11.70 -17.87
C VAL A 129 -4.17 12.55 -18.80
N THR A 130 -5.14 13.26 -18.20
CA THR A 130 -6.05 14.19 -18.88
C THR A 130 -6.32 15.39 -17.97
N GLU A 131 -7.13 16.36 -18.43
CA GLU A 131 -7.57 17.49 -17.59
C GLU A 131 -8.40 17.07 -16.35
N LYS A 132 -8.94 15.84 -16.34
CA LYS A 132 -9.72 15.26 -15.24
C LYS A 132 -8.96 14.16 -14.49
N VAL A 133 -7.90 13.62 -15.08
CA VAL A 133 -7.18 12.45 -14.56
C VAL A 133 -5.72 12.83 -14.31
N PHE A 134 -5.32 12.77 -13.05
CA PHE A 134 -3.99 13.14 -12.59
C PHE A 134 -3.24 11.88 -12.15
N VAL A 135 -1.98 11.78 -12.53
CA VAL A 135 -1.10 10.70 -12.10
C VAL A 135 0.06 11.32 -11.35
N LEU A 136 0.22 10.92 -10.09
CA LEU A 136 1.33 11.30 -9.22
C LEU A 136 2.30 10.13 -9.16
N LEU A 137 3.57 10.37 -9.48
CA LEU A 137 4.55 9.29 -9.64
C LEU A 137 5.97 9.72 -9.30
N ASP A 138 6.82 8.77 -8.94
CA ASP A 138 8.24 9.03 -8.81
C ASP A 138 8.89 9.06 -10.19
N GLN A 139 9.14 10.27 -10.71
CA GLN A 139 9.76 10.45 -12.04
C GLN A 139 11.14 9.79 -12.16
N ARG A 140 11.82 9.51 -11.03
CA ARG A 140 13.10 8.75 -11.02
C ARG A 140 12.87 7.29 -11.40
N VAL A 141 11.73 6.72 -10.99
CA VAL A 141 11.34 5.32 -11.25
C VAL A 141 10.71 5.17 -12.63
N TYR A 142 9.77 6.06 -12.97
CA TYR A 142 9.00 5.96 -14.21
C TYR A 142 9.69 6.60 -15.43
N GLU A 143 10.78 7.35 -15.20
CA GLU A 143 11.63 7.92 -16.25
C GLU A 143 10.84 8.73 -17.29
N THR A 144 9.92 9.58 -16.80
CA THR A 144 8.96 10.32 -17.62
C THR A 144 8.69 11.69 -17.04
N ASN A 145 8.42 12.67 -17.90
CA ASN A 145 7.98 14.00 -17.52
C ASN A 145 6.45 14.15 -17.57
N LYS A 146 5.72 13.11 -18.00
CA LYS A 146 4.25 13.07 -17.95
C LYS A 146 3.81 12.75 -16.52
N GLY A 147 2.77 13.44 -16.04
CA GLY A 147 2.31 13.34 -14.66
C GLY A 147 3.10 14.23 -13.70
N THR A 148 2.74 14.15 -12.42
CA THR A 148 3.28 15.01 -11.36
C THR A 148 4.28 14.25 -10.52
N HIS A 149 5.49 14.80 -10.34
CA HIS A 149 6.50 14.18 -9.48
C HIS A 149 5.99 14.10 -8.03
N TYR A 150 5.94 12.88 -7.49
CA TYR A 150 5.53 12.60 -6.13
C TYR A 150 6.06 11.25 -5.67
N ILE A 151 6.84 11.26 -4.59
CA ILE A 151 7.31 10.05 -3.93
C ILE A 151 6.25 9.66 -2.90
N LYS A 152 5.65 8.48 -3.03
CA LYS A 152 4.66 8.01 -2.05
C LYS A 152 5.26 7.98 -0.65
N LYS A 153 4.55 8.58 0.29
CA LYS A 153 4.94 8.72 1.70
C LYS A 153 4.15 7.79 2.62
N MET A 154 4.66 7.62 3.84
CA MET A 154 4.11 6.76 4.88
C MET A 154 3.95 7.52 6.20
N ASN A 155 2.97 7.14 7.01
CA ASN A 155 2.81 7.68 8.35
C ASN A 155 3.60 6.86 9.38
N PHE A 156 4.92 7.08 9.42
CA PHE A 156 5.79 6.32 10.34
C PHE A 156 5.46 6.57 11.81
N ASN A 157 5.14 7.81 12.18
CA ASN A 157 4.87 8.19 13.58
C ASN A 157 3.62 7.51 14.16
N ARG A 158 2.72 7.02 13.29
CA ARG A 158 1.55 6.23 13.70
C ARG A 158 1.78 4.73 13.70
N LEU A 159 2.92 4.23 13.23
CA LEU A 159 3.20 2.80 13.28
C LEU A 159 3.31 2.32 14.74
N ARG A 160 2.72 1.16 15.00
CA ARG A 160 2.90 0.46 16.28
C ARG A 160 4.28 -0.18 16.31
N VAL A 161 5.13 0.31 17.20
CA VAL A 161 6.46 -0.30 17.44
C VAL A 161 6.32 -1.40 18.51
N PRO A 162 6.70 -2.65 18.21
CA PRO A 162 6.69 -3.74 19.19
C PRO A 162 7.66 -3.47 20.35
N LYS A 163 7.34 -3.99 21.54
CA LYS A 163 8.25 -3.92 22.70
C LYS A 163 9.46 -4.84 22.58
N SER A 164 9.32 -5.92 21.82
CA SER A 164 10.33 -6.94 21.60
C SER A 164 10.11 -7.61 20.25
N PHE A 165 11.15 -8.24 19.74
CA PHE A 165 11.15 -8.97 18.47
C PHE A 165 11.54 -10.44 18.72
N ASP A 166 10.80 -11.37 18.11
CA ASP A 166 11.24 -12.77 18.07
C ASP A 166 12.51 -12.89 17.21
N ASN A 167 13.42 -13.80 17.58
CA ASN A 167 14.61 -14.10 16.80
C ASN A 167 14.27 -15.01 15.61
N LYS A 168 13.67 -14.41 14.57
CA LYS A 168 13.23 -15.06 13.34
C LYS A 168 13.54 -14.17 12.13
N THR A 169 13.78 -14.83 11.00
CA THR A 169 13.88 -14.18 9.70
C THR A 169 12.53 -14.30 8.97
N LEU A 170 11.88 -13.18 8.71
CA LEU A 170 10.65 -13.13 7.93
C LEU A 170 10.92 -13.35 6.45
N ILE A 171 10.13 -14.21 5.82
CA ILE A 171 9.98 -14.36 4.37
C ILE A 171 8.53 -14.03 4.03
N TYR A 172 8.33 -12.99 3.22
CA TYR A 172 7.00 -12.56 2.79
C TYR A 172 6.75 -12.98 1.33
N ALA A 173 6.00 -14.07 1.15
CA ALA A 173 5.87 -14.82 -0.10
C ALA A 173 4.40 -14.99 -0.51
N THR A 174 3.66 -13.88 -0.64
CA THR A 174 2.27 -13.88 -1.12
C THR A 174 2.21 -14.08 -2.64
N GLU A 175 1.29 -14.93 -3.11
CA GLU A 175 1.16 -15.38 -4.52
C GLU A 175 1.05 -14.25 -5.55
N ASN A 176 0.47 -13.10 -5.18
CA ASN A 176 0.24 -12.01 -6.13
C ASN A 176 1.52 -11.42 -6.75
N CYS A 177 2.64 -11.42 -6.02
CA CYS A 177 3.89 -10.80 -6.46
C CYS A 177 5.17 -11.52 -6.02
N ARG A 178 5.14 -12.29 -4.91
CA ARG A 178 6.33 -12.80 -4.22
C ARG A 178 6.30 -14.31 -4.03
N GLU A 179 5.58 -15.02 -4.89
CA GLU A 179 5.59 -16.49 -4.86
C GLU A 179 7.01 -17.03 -5.04
N LEU A 180 7.41 -17.94 -4.16
CA LEU A 180 8.74 -18.55 -4.19
C LEU A 180 8.64 -20.00 -4.67
N SER A 181 9.60 -20.41 -5.49
CA SER A 181 9.69 -21.81 -5.91
C SER A 181 10.09 -22.71 -4.73
N GLN A 182 9.65 -23.96 -4.77
CA GLN A 182 10.06 -24.97 -3.80
C GLN A 182 11.58 -25.19 -3.79
N SER A 183 12.24 -25.04 -4.95
CA SER A 183 13.70 -25.13 -5.03
C SER A 183 14.38 -23.98 -4.30
N TYR A 184 13.85 -22.76 -4.39
CA TYR A 184 14.36 -21.61 -3.65
C TYR A 184 14.25 -21.85 -2.13
N ILE A 185 13.07 -22.27 -1.66
CA ILE A 185 12.81 -22.55 -0.24
C ILE A 185 13.78 -23.63 0.30
N LYS A 186 13.98 -24.72 -0.45
CA LYS A 186 14.91 -25.80 -0.07
C LYS A 186 16.36 -25.35 0.00
N ASN A 187 16.77 -24.41 -0.84
CA ASN A 187 18.14 -23.90 -0.91
C ASN A 187 18.44 -22.77 0.07
N LEU A 188 17.45 -22.29 0.83
CA LEU A 188 17.69 -21.32 1.90
C LEU A 188 18.64 -21.92 2.95
N PRO A 189 19.50 -21.10 3.58
CA PRO A 189 20.39 -21.57 4.65
C PRO A 189 19.60 -22.06 5.88
N ASP A 190 20.27 -22.75 6.80
CA ASP A 190 19.66 -23.13 8.07
C ASP A 190 19.42 -21.90 8.96
N ASN A 191 18.17 -21.66 9.35
CA ASN A 191 17.74 -20.50 10.13
C ASN A 191 16.34 -20.74 10.70
N ASN A 192 15.89 -19.86 11.60
CA ASN A 192 14.53 -19.84 12.13
C ASN A 192 13.67 -18.86 11.31
N TYR A 193 12.85 -19.39 10.41
CA TYR A 193 12.06 -18.60 9.48
C TYR A 193 10.61 -18.42 9.94
N LEU A 194 10.10 -17.20 9.78
CA LEU A 194 8.66 -16.93 9.74
C LEU A 194 8.26 -16.79 8.27
N PHE A 195 7.47 -17.71 7.74
CA PHE A 195 6.98 -17.67 6.37
C PHE A 195 5.56 -17.16 6.31
N ILE A 196 5.33 -16.08 5.57
CA ILE A 196 3.99 -15.52 5.36
C ILE A 196 3.63 -15.64 3.89
N GLY A 197 2.63 -16.47 3.61
CA GLY A 197 2.16 -16.71 2.25
C GLY A 197 0.78 -17.33 2.22
N ASN A 198 0.26 -17.57 1.02
CA ASN A 198 -1.06 -18.19 0.84
C ASN A 198 -0.96 -19.72 0.94
N THR A 199 0.14 -20.29 0.44
CA THR A 199 0.45 -21.72 0.50
C THR A 199 0.94 -22.10 1.90
N THR A 200 0.42 -23.22 2.41
CA THR A 200 0.77 -23.75 3.75
C THR A 200 1.57 -25.05 3.69
N ASN A 201 1.88 -25.53 2.50
CA ASN A 201 2.52 -26.83 2.31
C ASN A 201 4.05 -26.69 2.27
N ILE A 202 4.61 -26.13 3.34
CA ILE A 202 6.05 -26.17 3.61
C ILE A 202 6.24 -27.17 4.74
N ASP A 203 6.65 -28.39 4.38
CA ASP A 203 6.98 -29.46 5.34
C ASP A 203 8.49 -29.41 5.64
N ASP A 204 8.89 -28.37 6.37
CA ASP A 204 10.28 -28.10 6.75
C ASP A 204 10.30 -27.43 8.13
N ASN A 205 11.01 -28.03 9.08
CA ASN A 205 11.02 -27.63 10.49
C ASN A 205 11.68 -26.26 10.74
N ARG A 206 12.36 -25.69 9.74
CA ARG A 206 12.93 -24.34 9.81
C ARG A 206 11.87 -23.25 9.72
N PHE A 207 10.64 -23.57 9.32
CA PHE A 207 9.61 -22.58 9.00
C PHE A 207 8.42 -22.65 9.96
N GLU A 208 8.09 -21.51 10.57
CA GLU A 208 6.74 -21.24 11.07
C GLU A 208 5.92 -20.60 9.95
N VAL A 209 4.86 -21.26 9.49
CA VAL A 209 4.04 -20.78 8.38
C VAL A 209 2.77 -20.08 8.89
N MET A 210 2.53 -18.85 8.44
CA MET A 210 1.34 -18.07 8.77
C MET A 210 0.67 -17.52 7.50
N ARG A 211 -0.65 -17.32 7.57
CA ARG A 211 -1.42 -16.63 6.52
C ARG A 211 -1.75 -15.19 6.95
N PRO A 212 -1.69 -14.19 6.05
CA PRO A 212 -2.21 -12.86 6.31
C PRO A 212 -3.72 -12.86 6.62
N PRO A 213 -4.23 -11.92 7.43
CA PRO A 213 -3.48 -10.93 8.20
C PRO A 213 -2.86 -11.55 9.47
N VAL A 214 -1.61 -11.17 9.78
CA VAL A 214 -0.89 -11.65 10.97
C VAL A 214 -0.96 -10.60 12.08
N LYS A 215 -1.53 -10.99 13.22
CA LYS A 215 -1.57 -10.15 14.43
C LYS A 215 -0.16 -9.87 14.94
N ASP A 216 0.10 -8.62 15.31
CA ASP A 216 1.37 -8.14 15.87
C ASP A 216 2.60 -8.56 15.03
N LEU A 217 2.45 -8.57 13.69
CA LEU A 217 3.45 -9.08 12.75
C LEU A 217 4.86 -8.58 13.04
N PHE A 218 5.04 -7.28 13.21
CA PHE A 218 6.38 -6.70 13.42
C PHE A 218 7.08 -7.21 14.67
N GLY A 219 6.36 -7.71 15.69
CA GLY A 219 7.00 -8.30 16.88
C GLY A 219 7.49 -9.73 16.67
N LYS A 220 7.15 -10.38 15.56
CA LYS A 220 7.40 -11.80 15.31
C LYS A 220 8.69 -12.09 14.53
N PHE A 221 9.50 -11.08 14.25
CA PHE A 221 10.76 -11.22 13.54
C PHE A 221 11.67 -10.03 13.84
N ASN A 222 12.98 -10.25 13.76
CA ASN A 222 14.01 -9.21 13.90
C ASN A 222 14.83 -8.99 12.62
N LYS A 223 14.64 -9.86 11.61
CA LYS A 223 15.24 -9.77 10.30
C LYS A 223 14.19 -10.02 9.21
N TYR A 224 14.24 -9.26 8.13
CA TYR A 224 13.43 -9.47 6.93
C TYR A 224 14.33 -9.87 5.76
N LEU A 225 14.05 -11.03 5.17
CA LEU A 225 14.67 -11.45 3.92
C LEU A 225 13.82 -10.94 2.74
N TYR A 226 14.31 -9.91 2.05
CA TYR A 226 13.73 -9.41 0.82
C TYR A 226 14.09 -10.37 -0.32
N THR A 227 13.11 -11.18 -0.72
CA THR A 227 13.26 -12.20 -1.76
C THR A 227 12.97 -11.65 -3.16
N PRO A 228 13.38 -12.36 -4.22
CA PRO A 228 13.07 -12.01 -5.59
C PRO A 228 11.57 -11.84 -5.88
N VAL A 229 11.26 -10.96 -6.82
CA VAL A 229 9.92 -10.65 -7.35
C VAL A 229 9.93 -11.00 -8.83
N ALA A 230 8.93 -11.74 -9.32
CA ALA A 230 8.91 -12.24 -10.70
C ALA A 230 9.04 -11.14 -11.76
N LYS A 231 8.43 -9.96 -11.51
CA LYS A 231 8.48 -8.80 -12.42
C LYS A 231 9.78 -8.01 -12.35
N LYS A 232 10.66 -8.28 -11.38
CA LYS A 232 11.86 -7.48 -11.08
C LYS A 232 11.55 -5.98 -10.97
N TRP A 233 10.38 -5.68 -10.39
CA TRP A 233 9.82 -4.34 -10.29
C TRP A 233 8.92 -4.26 -9.05
N ASP A 234 9.45 -3.69 -7.98
CA ASP A 234 8.67 -3.25 -6.82
C ASP A 234 8.55 -1.73 -6.87
N CYS A 235 7.38 -1.26 -7.34
CA CYS A 235 7.13 0.14 -7.68
C CYS A 235 7.39 1.12 -6.53
N SER A 236 7.19 0.68 -5.27
CA SER A 236 7.25 1.52 -4.08
C SER A 236 7.29 0.66 -2.80
N PRO A 237 8.39 -0.07 -2.51
CA PRO A 237 8.40 -1.10 -1.47
C PRO A 237 8.24 -0.50 -0.08
N ARG A 238 7.01 -0.51 0.44
CA ARG A 238 6.64 0.02 1.76
C ARG A 238 7.34 -0.72 2.90
N PHE A 239 7.34 -2.04 2.82
CA PHE A 239 7.69 -2.90 3.95
C PHE A 239 9.16 -2.75 4.40
N ILE A 240 10.10 -2.48 3.48
CA ILE A 240 11.51 -2.23 3.84
C ILE A 240 11.70 -0.91 4.59
N ALA A 241 10.88 0.11 4.28
CA ALA A 241 10.92 1.39 4.98
C ALA A 241 10.34 1.26 6.40
N GLU A 242 9.25 0.50 6.55
CA GLU A 242 8.69 0.17 7.85
C GLU A 242 9.68 -0.65 8.71
N CYS A 243 10.36 -1.64 8.11
CA CYS A 243 11.42 -2.38 8.79
C CYS A 243 12.53 -1.45 9.26
N LYS A 244 13.01 -0.54 8.39
CA LYS A 244 14.02 0.44 8.78
C LYS A 244 13.57 1.30 9.95
N TYR A 245 12.34 1.84 9.90
CA TYR A 245 11.80 2.68 10.97
C TYR A 245 11.78 1.95 12.33
N MET A 246 11.50 0.64 12.30
CA MET A 246 11.49 -0.22 13.49
C MET A 246 12.86 -0.79 13.88
N ASN A 247 13.95 -0.37 13.21
CA ASN A 247 15.29 -0.93 13.38
C ASN A 247 15.40 -2.44 13.12
N ILE A 248 14.56 -2.97 12.23
CA ILE A 248 14.62 -4.35 11.76
C ILE A 248 15.63 -4.44 10.62
N GLU A 249 16.53 -5.42 10.69
CA GLU A 249 17.51 -5.68 9.63
C GLU A 249 16.81 -6.18 8.36
N VAL A 250 17.16 -5.61 7.20
CA VAL A 250 16.69 -6.10 5.89
C VAL A 250 17.87 -6.69 5.15
N GLN A 251 17.79 -7.98 4.83
CA GLN A 251 18.72 -8.69 3.97
C GLN A 251 18.11 -8.80 2.57
N TYR A 252 18.86 -8.40 1.55
CA TYR A 252 18.41 -8.42 0.16
C TYR A 252 19.00 -9.64 -0.56
N ASP A 253 18.16 -10.50 -1.10
CA ASP A 253 18.55 -11.64 -1.94
C ASP A 253 18.07 -11.43 -3.37
N ILE A 254 18.66 -10.44 -4.04
CA ILE A 254 18.35 -10.07 -5.42
C ILE A 254 19.62 -9.65 -6.16
N ASP A 255 19.64 -9.86 -7.47
CA ASP A 255 20.75 -9.52 -8.36
C ASP A 255 20.37 -8.47 -9.43
N TYR A 256 19.17 -7.89 -9.33
CA TYR A 256 18.57 -7.04 -10.36
C TYR A 256 18.24 -5.62 -9.88
N LEU A 257 18.93 -5.12 -8.84
CA LEU A 257 18.66 -3.79 -8.28
C LEU A 257 18.76 -2.65 -9.29
N ASP A 258 19.63 -2.76 -10.30
CA ASP A 258 19.75 -1.77 -11.37
C ASP A 258 18.55 -1.73 -12.32
N VAL A 259 17.73 -2.79 -12.33
CA VAL A 259 16.49 -2.88 -13.10
C VAL A 259 15.30 -2.45 -12.25
N ASP A 260 15.29 -2.82 -10.96
CA ASP A 260 14.23 -2.48 -10.01
C ASP A 260 14.41 -1.07 -9.45
N LEU A 261 14.14 -0.05 -10.29
CA LEU A 261 14.32 1.36 -9.92
C LEU A 261 13.48 1.76 -8.70
N GLY A 262 12.29 1.19 -8.53
CA GLY A 262 11.44 1.47 -7.37
C GLY A 262 12.10 1.03 -6.06
N LEU A 263 12.67 -0.17 -6.04
CA LEU A 263 13.48 -0.64 -4.91
C LEU A 263 14.76 0.19 -4.72
N LYS A 264 15.49 0.46 -5.80
CA LYS A 264 16.73 1.25 -5.77
C LYS A 264 16.54 2.61 -5.12
N TYR A 265 15.57 3.40 -5.60
CA TYR A 265 15.32 4.73 -5.05
C TYR A 265 14.73 4.66 -3.65
N ARG A 266 13.89 3.67 -3.33
CA ARG A 266 13.42 3.50 -1.95
C ARG A 266 14.57 3.18 -0.98
N MET A 267 15.52 2.32 -1.37
CA MET A 267 16.72 2.05 -0.58
C MET A 267 17.55 3.32 -0.37
N GLN A 268 17.71 4.13 -1.44
CA GLN A 268 18.39 5.42 -1.36
C GLN A 268 17.66 6.39 -0.41
N ASP A 269 16.35 6.57 -0.56
CA ASP A 269 15.54 7.46 0.30
C ASP A 269 15.66 7.06 1.77
N ILE A 270 15.66 5.75 2.05
CA ILE A 270 15.86 5.18 3.39
C ILE A 270 17.26 5.50 3.96
N GLN A 271 18.30 5.40 3.13
CA GLN A 271 19.70 5.62 3.54
C GLN A 271 20.01 7.10 3.74
N ASP A 272 19.56 7.94 2.81
CA ASP A 272 19.89 9.36 2.77
C ASP A 272 19.05 10.15 3.78
N ASN A 273 17.74 9.93 3.80
CA ASN A 273 16.82 10.63 4.70
C ASN A 273 15.42 9.98 4.73
N VAL A 274 15.15 9.14 5.73
CA VAL A 274 13.83 8.50 5.91
C VAL A 274 12.68 9.50 6.05
N ASP A 275 12.94 10.72 6.53
CA ASP A 275 11.90 11.75 6.67
C ASP A 275 11.40 12.24 5.30
N SER A 276 12.19 12.08 4.23
CA SER A 276 11.77 12.43 2.86
C SER A 276 10.54 11.64 2.39
N ILE A 277 10.37 10.44 2.93
CA ILE A 277 9.25 9.53 2.65
C ILE A 277 8.24 9.47 3.81
N SER A 278 8.33 10.40 4.77
CA SER A 278 7.35 10.55 5.86
C SER A 278 6.24 11.54 5.47
N ILE A 279 4.98 11.17 5.72
CA ILE A 279 3.82 11.98 5.32
C ILE A 279 3.52 13.14 6.27
N ASP A 280 3.97 13.11 7.52
CA ASP A 280 3.47 14.01 8.59
C ASP A 280 3.64 15.51 8.31
N LYS A 281 4.58 15.88 7.44
CA LYS A 281 4.85 17.27 7.03
C LYS A 281 4.63 17.51 5.54
N ASP A 282 3.95 16.59 4.87
CA ASP A 282 3.80 16.65 3.42
C ASP A 282 2.72 17.63 2.99
N GLN A 283 3.12 18.89 2.82
CA GLN A 283 2.20 19.92 2.35
C GLN A 283 1.92 19.81 0.85
N PHE A 284 2.76 19.08 0.10
CA PHE A 284 2.63 18.98 -1.35
C PHE A 284 1.29 18.37 -1.75
N ILE A 285 0.95 17.18 -1.24
CA ILE A 285 -0.28 16.49 -1.65
C ILE A 285 -1.54 17.29 -1.27
N ILE A 286 -1.53 17.96 -0.13
CA ILE A 286 -2.63 18.83 0.32
C ILE A 286 -2.82 19.99 -0.66
N ASN A 287 -1.73 20.70 -0.98
CA ASN A 287 -1.79 21.85 -1.87
C ASN A 287 -2.16 21.44 -3.29
N PHE A 288 -1.55 20.36 -3.79
CA PHE A 288 -1.84 19.81 -5.11
C PHE A 288 -3.33 19.45 -5.26
N LEU A 289 -3.92 18.80 -4.26
CA LEU A 289 -5.35 18.49 -4.29
C LEU A 289 -6.21 19.77 -4.27
N LYS A 290 -5.86 20.76 -3.43
CA LYS A 290 -6.59 22.03 -3.32
C LYS A 290 -6.52 22.90 -4.58
N GLU A 291 -5.42 22.83 -5.31
CA GLU A 291 -5.24 23.55 -6.57
C GLU A 291 -6.05 22.90 -7.71
N ASN A 292 -6.27 21.59 -7.65
CA ASN A 292 -6.90 20.83 -8.74
C ASN A 292 -8.36 20.45 -8.47
N CYS A 293 -8.86 20.66 -7.25
CA CYS A 293 -10.24 20.40 -6.83
C CYS A 293 -10.86 21.60 -6.15
N GLU A 294 -12.16 21.78 -6.34
CA GLU A 294 -12.95 22.64 -5.46
C GLU A 294 -13.35 21.84 -4.21
N PHE A 295 -12.94 22.29 -3.03
CA PHE A 295 -13.37 21.75 -1.74
C PHE A 295 -14.32 22.74 -1.05
N LYS A 296 -15.32 22.21 -0.34
CA LYS A 296 -16.27 23.06 0.42
C LYS A 296 -15.71 23.43 1.79
#